data_AF-A0A8T6LUG1-F1
#
_entry.id   AF-A0A8T6LUG1-F1
#
_cell.length_a   1.000
_cell.length_b   1.000
_cell.length_c   1.000
_cell.angle_alpha   90.00
_cell.angle_beta   90.00
_cell.angle_gamma   90.00
#
_symmetry.space_group_name_H-M   'P 1'
#
loop_
_entity.id
_entity.type
_entity.pdbx_description
1 polymer ?
#
loop_
_entity_poly.entity_id
_entity_poly.type
_entity_poly.pdbx_seq_one_letter_code
_entity_poly.pdbx_strand_id
1 'polypeptide(L)'
;MGGNLDQDGRLLLFKSSPEVVERLMKISPEIMIIPAHAWTPWFSVFGSKSGFDSVEECYQDQTKHIHALETGLSSDPTMNWRLSSLDKFCLVSNSDSHSAWPWRLGREFNAFELDEITYSEIVDAIKKKDKKRFLFTGEVNPAYGKYHWTGHRNCMVQMSPKQALDVNNICPKCGKKLTVGVEQRVEELADRPEGFVPKDAIPFKTLIPLSELIKAYLGIKTLYSQTIWKEYNRLIESFGNEFNILLDVSREELEKVADRNLAELIMLNREGKIKINPGYDGVYGEPILDEKSQEVKRIKNSEQKQLLEFSGL
;
A
#
# COMPACT_ATOMS: atom_id res chain seq x y z
N MET A 1 -27.69 -17.35 -4.05
CA MET A 1 -26.93 -16.62 -3.02
C MET A 1 -27.40 -15.18 -3.13
N GLY A 2 -27.86 -14.52 -2.07
CA GLY A 2 -28.71 -13.31 -2.17
C GLY A 2 -28.09 -12.02 -2.75
N GLY A 3 -27.11 -12.10 -3.65
CA GLY A 3 -26.58 -10.97 -4.40
C GLY A 3 -27.23 -10.87 -5.79
N ASN A 4 -27.32 -9.65 -6.31
CA ASN A 4 -27.84 -9.36 -7.65
C ASN A 4 -26.69 -8.94 -8.58
N LEU A 5 -26.42 -9.75 -9.60
CA LEU A 5 -25.38 -9.51 -10.60
C LEU A 5 -25.64 -8.28 -11.48
N ASP A 6 -26.90 -7.89 -11.64
CA ASP A 6 -27.29 -6.73 -12.45
C ASP A 6 -27.09 -5.41 -11.68
N GLN A 7 -26.88 -5.46 -10.36
CA GLN A 7 -26.83 -4.28 -9.50
C GLN A 7 -25.43 -3.93 -8.99
N ASP A 8 -24.58 -4.92 -8.74
CA ASP A 8 -23.27 -4.69 -8.13
C ASP A 8 -22.19 -5.58 -8.76
N GLY A 9 -21.05 -4.98 -9.11
CA GLY A 9 -19.87 -5.70 -9.58
C GLY A 9 -19.20 -6.53 -8.48
N ARG A 10 -19.42 -6.19 -7.20
CA ARG A 10 -19.01 -6.97 -6.04
C ARG A 10 -20.23 -7.53 -5.33
N LEU A 11 -20.58 -8.78 -5.63
CA LEU A 11 -21.73 -9.45 -5.05
C LEU A 11 -21.66 -9.56 -3.53
N LEU A 12 -22.70 -9.06 -2.85
CA LEU A 12 -22.92 -9.36 -1.44
C LEU A 12 -23.54 -10.76 -1.28
N LEU A 13 -22.82 -11.66 -0.63
CA LEU A 13 -23.30 -13.01 -0.32
C LEU A 13 -23.69 -13.08 1.15
N PHE A 14 -24.98 -13.33 1.44
CA PHE A 14 -25.48 -13.55 2.81
C PHE A 14 -25.12 -14.96 3.32
N LYS A 15 -23.82 -15.24 3.40
CA LYS A 15 -23.23 -16.53 3.77
C LYS A 15 -21.93 -16.30 4.55
N SER A 16 -21.61 -17.24 5.43
CA SER A 16 -20.32 -17.25 6.12
C SER A 16 -19.18 -17.55 5.14
N SER A 17 -17.97 -17.10 5.46
CA SER A 17 -16.75 -17.38 4.67
C SER A 17 -16.56 -18.88 4.35
N PRO A 18 -16.67 -19.85 5.29
CA PRO A 18 -16.54 -21.26 4.97
C PRO A 18 -17.63 -21.76 4.02
N GLU A 19 -18.89 -21.34 4.19
CA GLU A 19 -19.97 -21.73 3.28
C GLU A 19 -19.74 -21.24 1.84
N VAL A 20 -19.14 -20.05 1.68
CA VAL A 20 -18.77 -19.51 0.37
C VAL A 20 -17.66 -20.36 -0.25
N VAL A 21 -16.59 -20.64 0.50
CA VAL A 21 -15.48 -21.48 0.02
C VAL A 21 -15.98 -22.87 -0.40
N GLU A 22 -16.75 -23.55 0.44
CA GLU A 22 -17.26 -24.89 0.16
C GLU A 22 -18.09 -24.92 -1.15
N ARG A 23 -18.89 -23.88 -1.38
CA ARG A 23 -19.70 -23.75 -2.61
C ARG A 23 -18.86 -23.50 -3.84
N LEU A 24 -17.85 -22.63 -3.75
CA LEU A 24 -16.91 -22.38 -4.85
C LEU A 24 -16.14 -23.66 -5.20
N MET A 25 -15.68 -24.40 -4.19
CA MET A 25 -14.96 -25.67 -4.40
C MET A 25 -15.84 -26.76 -5.05
N LYS A 26 -17.17 -26.74 -4.84
CA LYS A 26 -18.13 -27.60 -5.57
C LYS A 26 -18.30 -27.22 -7.04
N ILE A 27 -17.99 -25.97 -7.42
CA ILE A 27 -18.05 -25.51 -8.80
C ILE A 27 -16.78 -25.92 -9.55
N SER A 28 -15.61 -25.57 -9.00
CA SER A 28 -14.33 -26.01 -9.54
C SER A 28 -13.23 -25.94 -8.48
N PRO A 29 -12.37 -26.98 -8.37
CA PRO A 29 -11.19 -26.95 -7.51
C PRO A 29 -10.10 -25.99 -8.01
N GLU A 30 -10.22 -25.48 -9.24
CA GLU A 30 -9.26 -24.53 -9.81
C GLU A 30 -9.46 -23.11 -9.29
N ILE A 31 -10.64 -22.80 -8.73
CA ILE A 31 -10.95 -21.47 -8.20
C ILE A 31 -10.00 -21.13 -7.04
N MET A 32 -9.11 -20.17 -7.28
CA MET A 32 -8.26 -19.62 -6.22
C MET A 32 -9.06 -18.63 -5.37
N ILE A 33 -9.01 -18.82 -4.06
CA ILE A 33 -9.65 -17.95 -3.08
C ILE A 33 -8.56 -17.27 -2.27
N ILE A 34 -8.57 -15.94 -2.28
CA ILE A 34 -7.62 -15.10 -1.57
C ILE A 34 -8.45 -14.13 -0.71
N PRO A 35 -8.32 -14.16 0.62
CA PRO A 35 -8.92 -13.15 1.48
C PRO A 35 -8.32 -11.79 1.12
N ALA A 36 -9.18 -10.89 0.63
CA ALA A 36 -8.77 -9.56 0.18
C ALA A 36 -8.35 -8.69 1.37
N HIS A 37 -7.37 -7.80 1.11
CA HIS A 37 -6.93 -6.71 1.98
C HIS A 37 -7.02 -7.03 3.48
N ALA A 38 -6.25 -8.02 3.95
CA ALA A 38 -6.50 -8.81 5.16
C ALA A 38 -6.62 -8.00 6.48
N TRP A 39 -6.14 -6.77 6.49
CA TRP A 39 -6.05 -5.92 7.70
C TRP A 39 -6.91 -4.67 7.69
N THR A 40 -7.68 -4.40 6.62
CA THR A 40 -8.54 -3.20 6.66
C THR A 40 -9.54 -3.30 7.83
N PRO A 41 -9.83 -2.20 8.55
CA PRO A 41 -10.57 -2.29 9.81
C PRO A 41 -11.94 -2.95 9.71
N TRP A 42 -12.57 -2.91 8.53
CA TRP A 42 -13.90 -3.46 8.25
C TRP A 42 -13.81 -4.46 7.10
N PHE A 43 -14.62 -5.52 7.14
CA PHE A 43 -14.76 -6.51 6.06
C PHE A 43 -13.48 -7.27 5.69
N SER A 44 -12.48 -7.29 6.56
CA SER A 44 -11.26 -8.08 6.40
C SER A 44 -11.10 -9.13 7.48
N VAL A 45 -10.31 -10.17 7.19
CA VAL A 45 -10.07 -11.30 8.09
C VAL A 45 -9.55 -10.85 9.45
N PHE A 46 -8.61 -9.91 9.52
CA PHE A 46 -8.01 -9.43 10.78
C PHE A 46 -8.49 -8.04 11.20
N GLY A 47 -9.54 -7.52 10.55
CA GLY A 47 -10.03 -6.16 10.80
C GLY A 47 -10.42 -5.92 12.26
N SER A 48 -9.98 -4.79 12.83
CA SER A 48 -10.19 -4.48 14.25
C SER A 48 -11.65 -4.25 14.67
N LYS A 49 -12.59 -4.15 13.70
CA LYS A 49 -14.02 -3.96 13.97
C LYS A 49 -14.90 -5.16 13.67
N SER A 50 -14.53 -5.99 12.71
CA SER A 50 -15.37 -7.09 12.21
C SER A 50 -14.58 -8.35 11.85
N GLY A 51 -13.30 -8.40 12.18
CA GLY A 51 -12.42 -9.53 11.86
C GLY A 51 -12.37 -10.57 12.97
N PHE A 52 -11.44 -11.49 12.80
CA PHE A 52 -11.11 -12.64 13.60
C PHE A 52 -9.65 -12.54 14.08
N ASP A 53 -9.25 -13.42 15.00
CA ASP A 53 -7.86 -13.47 15.49
C ASP A 53 -7.00 -14.47 14.68
N SER A 54 -7.61 -15.30 13.82
CA SER A 54 -6.92 -16.25 12.94
C SER A 54 -7.68 -16.52 11.63
N VAL A 55 -6.97 -17.01 10.60
CA VAL A 55 -7.59 -17.44 9.33
C VAL A 55 -8.48 -18.67 9.58
N GLU A 56 -8.10 -19.52 10.52
CA GLU A 56 -8.82 -20.71 10.96
C GLU A 56 -10.16 -20.38 11.59
N GLU A 57 -10.24 -19.32 12.39
CA GLU A 57 -11.51 -18.88 12.96
C GLU A 57 -12.47 -18.37 11.86
N CYS A 58 -11.92 -17.66 10.87
CA CYS A 58 -12.70 -17.13 9.74
C CYS A 58 -13.21 -18.23 8.80
N TYR A 59 -12.34 -19.17 8.41
CA TYR A 59 -12.61 -20.16 7.34
C TYR A 59 -12.80 -21.60 7.84
N GLN A 60 -12.60 -21.88 9.13
CA GLN A 60 -12.85 -23.18 9.76
C GLN A 60 -12.16 -24.34 9.00
N ASP A 61 -12.88 -25.43 8.75
CA ASP A 61 -12.38 -26.59 8.00
C ASP A 61 -12.05 -26.28 6.53
N GLN A 62 -12.47 -25.13 6.03
CA GLN A 62 -12.23 -24.65 4.67
C GLN A 62 -10.91 -23.86 4.55
N THR A 63 -10.20 -23.57 5.65
CA THR A 63 -8.87 -22.93 5.61
C THR A 63 -7.87 -23.69 4.74
N LYS A 64 -8.03 -25.00 4.58
CA LYS A 64 -7.21 -25.85 3.68
C LYS A 64 -7.26 -25.43 2.20
N HIS A 65 -8.25 -24.63 1.79
CA HIS A 65 -8.38 -24.08 0.43
C HIS A 65 -7.80 -22.67 0.29
N ILE A 66 -7.33 -22.08 1.38
CA ILE A 66 -6.71 -20.76 1.39
C ILE A 66 -5.20 -20.94 1.31
N HIS A 67 -4.61 -20.44 0.22
CA HIS A 67 -3.16 -20.59 -0.03
C HIS A 67 -2.43 -19.25 -0.01
N ALA A 68 -3.16 -18.14 -0.08
CA ALA A 68 -2.60 -16.81 -0.10
C ALA A 68 -3.48 -15.85 0.68
N LEU A 69 -2.88 -14.74 1.14
CA LEU A 69 -3.54 -13.60 1.75
C LEU A 69 -3.12 -12.35 0.98
N GLU A 70 -4.06 -11.47 0.71
CA GLU A 70 -3.76 -10.16 0.17
C GLU A 70 -3.41 -9.20 1.30
N THR A 71 -2.22 -8.60 1.26
CA THR A 71 -1.76 -7.60 2.24
C THR A 71 -2.72 -6.41 2.27
N GLY A 72 -2.95 -5.84 1.08
CA GLY A 72 -3.72 -4.63 0.83
C GLY A 72 -3.10 -3.39 1.47
N LEU A 73 -3.59 -2.22 1.05
CA LEU A 73 -3.04 -0.88 1.34
C LEU A 73 -2.84 -0.49 2.82
N SER A 74 -3.30 -1.31 3.76
CA SER A 74 -3.21 -1.05 5.21
C SER A 74 -2.15 -1.89 5.91
N SER A 75 -1.55 -2.86 5.22
CA SER A 75 -0.46 -3.68 5.75
C SER A 75 0.55 -4.00 4.66
N ASP A 76 1.74 -4.44 5.05
CA ASP A 76 2.75 -4.93 4.13
C ASP A 76 3.28 -6.31 4.60
N PRO A 77 4.21 -6.93 3.85
CA PRO A 77 4.80 -8.20 4.27
C PRO A 77 5.49 -8.11 5.63
N THR A 78 6.14 -7.00 5.98
CA THR A 78 6.83 -6.87 7.29
C THR A 78 5.86 -6.93 8.46
N MET A 79 4.68 -6.34 8.32
CA MET A 79 3.61 -6.42 9.32
C MET A 79 3.08 -7.86 9.43
N ASN A 80 2.85 -8.53 8.31
CA ASN A 80 2.31 -9.89 8.28
C ASN A 80 3.29 -10.95 8.78
N TRP A 81 4.59 -10.78 8.52
CA TRP A 81 5.66 -11.68 8.97
C TRP A 81 5.81 -11.76 10.49
N ARG A 82 5.22 -10.80 11.21
CA ARG A 82 5.17 -10.80 12.67
C ARG A 82 4.25 -11.86 13.27
N LEU A 83 3.46 -12.56 12.45
CA LEU A 83 2.55 -13.62 12.86
C LEU A 83 2.99 -14.95 12.25
N SER A 84 3.54 -15.86 13.07
CA SER A 84 4.01 -17.17 12.59
C SER A 84 2.94 -18.03 11.96
N SER A 85 1.68 -17.87 12.38
CA SER A 85 0.51 -18.53 11.81
C SER A 85 0.30 -18.20 10.33
N LEU A 86 0.82 -17.06 9.86
CA LEU A 86 0.67 -16.60 8.48
C LEU A 86 1.75 -17.15 7.53
N ASP A 87 2.83 -17.74 8.04
CA ASP A 87 3.97 -18.21 7.24
C ASP A 87 3.59 -19.26 6.18
N LYS A 88 2.50 -20.00 6.40
CA LYS A 88 2.01 -21.00 5.45
C LYS A 88 1.30 -20.41 4.24
N PHE A 89 0.86 -19.15 4.30
CA PHE A 89 0.21 -18.48 3.19
C PHE A 89 1.24 -17.73 2.34
N CYS A 90 0.98 -17.63 1.05
CA CYS A 90 1.66 -16.69 0.18
C CYS A 90 1.09 -15.30 0.40
N LEU A 91 1.93 -14.27 0.50
CA LEU A 91 1.44 -12.90 0.48
C LEU A 91 1.36 -12.42 -0.97
N VAL A 92 0.24 -11.83 -1.33
CA VAL A 92 0.03 -11.15 -2.61
C VAL A 92 -0.38 -9.69 -2.36
N SER A 93 -0.13 -8.83 -3.34
CA SER A 93 -0.41 -7.41 -3.23
C SER A 93 -1.13 -6.92 -4.47
N ASN A 94 -2.29 -6.29 -4.29
CA ASN A 94 -3.17 -5.88 -5.37
C ASN A 94 -3.75 -4.50 -5.11
N SER A 95 -3.79 -3.67 -6.15
CA SER A 95 -4.17 -2.25 -6.03
C SER A 95 -5.57 -1.93 -5.50
N ASP A 96 -6.52 -2.87 -5.55
CA ASP A 96 -7.96 -2.61 -5.34
C ASP A 96 -8.42 -1.33 -6.07
N SER A 97 -8.12 -1.28 -7.38
CA SER A 97 -8.25 -0.04 -8.16
C SER A 97 -9.70 0.28 -8.49
N HIS A 98 -10.12 1.50 -8.13
CA HIS A 98 -11.44 2.06 -8.42
C HIS A 98 -11.37 3.20 -9.46
N SER A 99 -10.24 3.33 -10.16
CA SER A 99 -10.07 4.30 -11.26
C SER A 99 -8.92 3.89 -12.17
N ALA A 100 -8.99 4.29 -13.44
CA ALA A 100 -7.96 3.97 -14.43
C ALA A 100 -6.64 4.75 -14.25
N TRP A 101 -6.55 5.62 -13.24
CA TRP A 101 -5.38 6.48 -13.04
C TRP A 101 -4.15 5.68 -12.55
N PRO A 102 -2.92 5.92 -13.07
CA PRO A 102 -1.73 5.15 -12.69
C PRO A 102 -1.36 5.21 -11.20
N TRP A 103 -1.70 6.28 -10.48
CA TRP A 103 -1.49 6.33 -9.02
C TRP A 103 -2.50 5.48 -8.22
N ARG A 104 -3.44 4.82 -8.91
CA ARG A 104 -4.40 3.86 -8.36
C ARG A 104 -4.20 2.49 -8.97
N LEU A 105 -4.27 2.37 -10.29
CA LEU A 105 -4.06 1.11 -11.00
C LEU A 105 -2.59 0.67 -10.90
N GLY A 106 -2.34 -0.51 -10.35
CA GLY A 106 -0.98 -1.04 -10.22
C GLY A 106 -0.12 -0.38 -9.14
N ARG A 107 -0.71 0.43 -8.24
CA ARG A 107 0.00 0.94 -7.05
C ARG A 107 0.50 -0.17 -6.11
N GLU A 108 -0.15 -1.33 -6.19
CA GLU A 108 0.24 -2.58 -5.56
C GLU A 108 0.13 -3.67 -6.63
N PHE A 109 1.13 -4.55 -6.70
CA PHE A 109 1.26 -5.54 -7.75
C PHE A 109 2.10 -6.74 -7.34
N ASN A 110 2.09 -7.79 -8.18
CA ASN A 110 2.86 -9.01 -8.02
C ASN A 110 3.75 -9.21 -9.25
N ALA A 111 5.05 -9.42 -9.06
CA ALA A 111 6.00 -9.66 -10.14
C ALA A 111 6.26 -11.16 -10.30
N PHE A 112 5.97 -11.68 -11.50
CA PHE A 112 6.17 -13.09 -11.82
C PHE A 112 7.15 -13.27 -12.99
N GLU A 113 7.93 -14.34 -12.92
CA GLU A 113 8.74 -14.89 -14.01
C GLU A 113 8.12 -16.25 -14.37
N LEU A 114 7.40 -16.31 -15.50
CA LEU A 114 6.67 -17.51 -15.91
C LEU A 114 7.09 -17.90 -17.32
N ASP A 115 7.16 -19.20 -17.59
CA ASP A 115 7.38 -19.71 -18.95
C ASP A 115 6.21 -19.34 -19.87
N GLU A 116 4.98 -19.40 -19.35
CA GLU A 116 3.76 -18.99 -20.05
C GLU A 116 2.84 -18.18 -19.13
N ILE A 117 2.23 -17.11 -19.66
CA ILE A 117 1.28 -16.27 -18.91
C ILE A 117 -0.10 -16.93 -18.92
N THR A 118 -0.30 -17.91 -18.05
CA THR A 118 -1.56 -18.64 -17.89
C THR A 118 -2.07 -18.56 -16.45
N TYR A 119 -3.39 -18.73 -16.29
CA TYR A 119 -4.01 -18.79 -14.96
C TYR A 119 -3.38 -19.88 -14.08
N SER A 120 -3.17 -21.07 -14.65
CA SER A 120 -2.58 -22.21 -13.95
C SER A 120 -1.16 -21.92 -13.47
N GLU A 121 -0.33 -21.30 -14.29
CA GLU A 121 1.05 -20.96 -13.91
C GLU A 121 1.09 -19.95 -12.75
N ILE A 122 0.26 -18.90 -12.80
CA ILE A 122 0.16 -17.90 -11.73
C ILE A 122 -0.31 -18.55 -10.43
N VAL A 123 -1.43 -19.30 -10.48
CA VAL A 123 -2.00 -19.95 -9.29
C VAL A 123 -1.04 -20.96 -8.70
N ASP A 124 -0.36 -21.74 -9.52
CA ASP A 124 0.63 -22.74 -9.06
C ASP A 124 1.84 -22.07 -8.40
N ALA A 125 2.37 -20.98 -8.98
CA ALA A 125 3.47 -20.21 -8.40
C ALA A 125 3.10 -19.66 -7.02
N ILE A 126 1.89 -19.11 -6.86
CA ILE A 126 1.39 -18.60 -5.58
C ILE A 126 1.19 -19.75 -4.58
N LYS A 127 0.48 -20.83 -4.95
CA LYS A 127 0.19 -21.97 -4.07
C LYS A 127 1.47 -22.63 -3.54
N LYS A 128 2.50 -22.74 -4.38
CA LYS A 128 3.80 -23.33 -4.01
C LYS A 128 4.76 -22.35 -3.33
N LYS A 129 4.43 -21.05 -3.27
CA LYS A 129 5.34 -19.99 -2.81
C LYS A 129 6.68 -20.05 -3.53
N ASP A 130 6.63 -20.27 -4.85
CA ASP A 130 7.81 -20.54 -5.66
C ASP A 130 8.59 -19.26 -5.94
N LYS A 131 9.64 -18.99 -5.14
CA LYS A 131 10.45 -17.77 -5.25
C LYS A 131 11.16 -17.58 -6.60
N LYS A 132 11.27 -18.62 -7.42
CA LYS A 132 11.85 -18.49 -8.77
C LYS A 132 10.84 -17.91 -9.75
N ARG A 133 9.55 -18.20 -9.55
CA ARG A 133 8.46 -17.75 -10.40
C ARG A 133 7.68 -16.58 -9.84
N PHE A 134 7.57 -16.44 -8.53
CA PHE A 134 6.99 -15.29 -7.86
C PHE A 134 8.11 -14.49 -7.19
N LEU A 135 8.57 -13.47 -7.90
CA LEU A 135 9.80 -12.76 -7.60
C LEU A 135 9.66 -11.81 -6.42
N PHE A 136 8.63 -10.96 -6.42
CA PHE A 136 8.36 -10.00 -5.35
C PHE A 136 6.94 -9.40 -5.45
N THR A 137 6.47 -8.80 -4.36
CA THR A 137 5.32 -7.87 -4.39
C THR A 137 5.77 -6.42 -4.44
N GLY A 138 5.03 -5.57 -5.14
CA GLY A 138 5.12 -4.12 -5.03
C GLY A 138 4.05 -3.63 -4.06
N GLU A 139 4.46 -2.93 -3.01
CA GLU A 139 3.61 -2.52 -1.89
C GLU A 139 3.59 -1.00 -1.75
N VAL A 140 2.45 -0.44 -1.33
CA VAL A 140 2.43 0.92 -0.79
C VAL A 140 2.85 0.84 0.66
N ASN A 141 3.62 1.82 1.15
CA ASN A 141 3.93 1.86 2.57
C ASN A 141 2.61 2.03 3.38
N PRO A 142 2.30 1.12 4.31
CA PRO A 142 1.02 1.11 5.01
C PRO A 142 0.80 2.36 5.88
N ALA A 143 1.87 3.10 6.22
CA ALA A 143 1.79 4.39 6.90
C ALA A 143 1.01 5.46 6.12
N TYR A 144 0.84 5.31 4.80
CA TYR A 144 -0.10 6.15 4.04
C TYR A 144 -1.56 5.96 4.49
N GLY A 145 -1.89 4.79 5.03
CA GLY A 145 -3.25 4.41 5.40
C GLY A 145 -3.87 5.35 6.42
N LYS A 146 -5.13 5.72 6.18
CA LYS A 146 -5.95 6.59 7.06
C LYS A 146 -6.07 6.12 8.50
N TYR A 147 -5.86 4.83 8.73
CA TYR A 147 -6.04 4.17 10.02
C TYR A 147 -4.81 3.36 10.37
N HIS A 148 -3.61 3.78 9.94
CA HIS A 148 -2.39 3.05 10.23
C HIS A 148 -2.03 3.14 11.72
N TRP A 149 -1.81 4.35 12.22
CA TRP A 149 -1.54 4.62 13.63
C TRP A 149 -2.82 4.86 14.42
N THR A 150 -2.73 4.56 15.72
CA THR A 150 -3.79 4.86 16.67
C THR A 150 -3.84 6.36 16.92
N GLY A 151 -5.03 6.95 16.85
CA GLY A 151 -5.11 8.41 16.91
C GLY A 151 -6.49 8.99 17.15
N HIS A 152 -6.50 10.33 17.20
CA HIS A 152 -7.71 11.14 17.35
C HIS A 152 -7.57 12.42 16.53
N ARG A 153 -8.24 12.44 15.37
CA ARG A 153 -8.14 13.49 14.35
C ARG A 153 -8.46 14.87 14.88
N ASN A 154 -9.48 14.99 15.73
CA ASN A 154 -9.96 16.29 16.24
C ASN A 154 -8.93 16.93 17.18
N CYS A 155 -8.07 16.12 17.80
CA CYS A 155 -7.01 16.58 18.68
C CYS A 155 -5.64 16.59 18.00
N MET A 156 -5.54 16.16 16.75
CA MET A 156 -4.28 15.95 16.03
C MET A 156 -3.28 15.10 16.84
N VAL A 157 -3.78 14.02 17.45
CA VAL A 157 -2.98 13.07 18.20
C VAL A 157 -2.83 11.81 17.36
N GLN A 158 -1.59 11.39 17.16
CA GLN A 158 -1.22 10.12 16.56
C GLN A 158 -0.14 9.48 17.40
N MET A 159 -0.21 8.16 17.57
CA MET A 159 0.64 7.41 18.48
C MET A 159 0.96 6.06 17.86
N SER A 160 2.20 5.61 18.03
CA SER A 160 2.55 4.22 17.76
C SER A 160 1.77 3.29 18.70
N PRO A 161 1.65 1.99 18.38
CA PRO A 161 0.93 1.02 19.21
C PRO A 161 1.36 1.06 20.68
N LYS A 162 2.67 1.08 20.93
CA LYS A 162 3.23 1.15 22.28
C LYS A 162 2.80 2.41 23.03
N GLN A 163 2.90 3.58 22.39
CA GLN A 163 2.51 4.86 22.99
C GLN A 163 1.01 4.90 23.32
N ALA A 164 0.17 4.33 22.44
CA ALA A 164 -1.27 4.29 22.64
C ALA A 164 -1.65 3.37 23.82
N LEU A 165 -0.97 2.23 23.97
CA LEU A 165 -1.13 1.33 25.09
C LEU A 165 -0.70 1.97 26.43
N ASP A 166 0.40 2.72 26.45
CA ASP A 166 0.87 3.44 27.64
C ASP A 166 -0.17 4.43 28.20
N VAL A 167 -1.05 4.96 27.34
CA VAL A 167 -2.15 5.85 27.73
C VAL A 167 -3.52 5.16 27.76
N ASN A 168 -3.56 3.82 27.78
CA ASN A 168 -4.77 3.01 27.80
C ASN A 168 -5.75 3.34 26.66
N ASN A 169 -5.24 3.69 25.48
CA ASN A 169 -6.02 4.15 24.33
C ASN A 169 -6.93 5.35 24.63
N ILE A 170 -6.54 6.22 25.57
CA ILE A 170 -7.24 7.46 25.90
C ILE A 170 -6.45 8.66 25.38
N CYS A 171 -7.14 9.56 24.67
CA CYS A 171 -6.54 10.76 24.12
C CYS A 171 -6.05 11.68 25.25
N PRO A 172 -4.75 12.00 25.34
CA PRO A 172 -4.20 12.82 26.42
C PRO A 172 -4.69 14.28 26.39
N LYS A 173 -5.24 14.74 25.25
CA LYS A 173 -5.74 16.12 25.10
C LYS A 173 -7.20 16.29 25.54
N CYS A 174 -8.04 15.26 25.41
CA CYS A 174 -9.49 15.42 25.60
C CYS A 174 -10.17 14.29 26.39
N GLY A 175 -9.45 13.24 26.78
CA GLY A 175 -9.99 12.12 27.55
C GLY A 175 -10.90 11.16 26.78
N LYS A 176 -11.14 11.37 25.47
CA LYS A 176 -11.92 10.45 24.63
C LYS A 176 -11.07 9.26 24.18
N LYS A 177 -11.74 8.14 23.82
CA LYS A 177 -11.07 6.96 23.26
C LYS A 177 -10.38 7.29 21.93
N LEU A 178 -9.19 6.75 21.74
CA LEU A 178 -8.47 6.78 20.46
C LEU A 178 -9.09 5.77 19.48
N THR A 179 -9.05 6.10 18.19
CA THR A 179 -9.33 5.15 17.11
C THR A 179 -8.13 4.24 16.94
N VAL A 180 -8.31 2.94 17.25
CA VAL A 180 -7.26 1.92 17.11
C VAL A 180 -6.82 1.80 15.66
N GLY A 181 -5.51 1.92 15.44
CA GLY A 181 -4.88 1.76 14.14
C GLY A 181 -4.62 0.31 13.77
N VAL A 182 -4.38 0.07 12.48
CA VAL A 182 -4.08 -1.26 11.92
C VAL A 182 -2.76 -1.79 12.47
N GLU A 183 -1.75 -0.94 12.66
CA GLU A 183 -0.48 -1.36 13.23
C GLU A 183 -0.65 -1.89 14.67
N GLN A 184 -1.53 -1.28 15.45
CA GLN A 184 -1.84 -1.77 16.80
C GLN A 184 -2.58 -3.10 16.76
N ARG A 185 -3.51 -3.28 15.80
CA ARG A 185 -4.17 -4.58 15.60
C ARG A 185 -3.18 -5.68 15.21
N VAL A 186 -2.16 -5.36 14.42
CA VAL A 186 -1.05 -6.30 14.15
C VAL A 186 -0.27 -6.58 15.43
N GLU A 187 0.10 -5.56 16.20
CA GLU A 187 0.81 -5.70 17.49
C GLU A 187 0.07 -6.63 18.46
N GLU A 188 -1.26 -6.51 18.55
CA GLU A 188 -2.12 -7.33 19.40
C GLU A 188 -2.07 -8.83 19.04
N LEU A 189 -1.88 -9.16 17.76
CA LEU A 189 -1.87 -10.54 17.26
C LEU A 189 -0.47 -11.10 17.00
N ALA A 190 0.56 -10.24 16.97
CA ALA A 190 1.92 -10.61 16.63
C ALA A 190 2.57 -11.50 17.69
N ASP A 191 3.30 -12.52 17.23
CA ASP A 191 4.11 -13.42 18.07
C ASP A 191 5.62 -13.25 17.83
N ARG A 192 5.99 -12.32 16.94
CA ARG A 192 7.37 -11.99 16.58
C ARG A 192 7.65 -10.49 16.65
N PRO A 193 8.91 -10.10 16.90
CA PRO A 193 9.29 -8.69 16.92
C PRO A 193 9.16 -8.04 15.54
N GLU A 194 9.02 -6.72 15.54
CA GLU A 194 9.14 -5.90 14.35
C GLU A 194 10.48 -6.15 13.62
N GLY A 195 10.46 -6.17 12.30
CA GLY A 195 11.64 -6.42 11.47
C GLY A 195 12.04 -7.90 11.31
N PHE A 196 11.27 -8.84 11.87
CA PHE A 196 11.47 -10.27 11.60
C PHE A 196 11.23 -10.60 10.12
N VAL A 197 12.13 -11.37 9.52
CA VAL A 197 12.00 -11.84 8.13
C VAL A 197 12.02 -13.38 8.10
N PRO A 198 10.93 -14.04 7.66
CA PRO A 198 10.90 -15.49 7.49
C PRO A 198 11.91 -15.93 6.44
N LYS A 199 12.58 -17.07 6.69
CA LYS A 199 13.61 -17.63 5.77
C LYS A 199 13.08 -17.81 4.34
N ASP A 200 11.83 -18.27 4.23
CA ASP A 200 11.19 -18.58 2.96
C ASP A 200 10.24 -17.45 2.48
N ALA A 201 10.44 -16.22 2.96
CA ALA A 201 9.68 -15.06 2.50
C ALA A 201 9.97 -14.71 1.04
N ILE A 202 8.89 -14.40 0.29
CA ILE A 202 8.98 -13.70 -1.00
C ILE A 202 9.29 -12.23 -0.69
N PRO A 203 10.30 -11.63 -1.32
CA PRO A 203 10.67 -10.24 -1.04
C PRO A 203 9.58 -9.28 -1.55
N PHE A 204 9.69 -8.01 -1.15
CA PHE A 204 8.80 -6.97 -1.63
C PHE A 204 9.57 -5.67 -1.87
N LYS A 205 8.95 -4.76 -2.60
CA LYS A 205 9.45 -3.40 -2.84
C LYS A 205 8.38 -2.40 -2.43
N THR A 206 8.74 -1.47 -1.55
CA THR A 206 7.87 -0.34 -1.20
C THR A 206 8.02 0.74 -2.26
N LEU A 207 6.92 1.14 -2.91
CA LEU A 207 6.95 2.12 -3.98
C LEU A 207 5.84 3.15 -3.84
N ILE A 208 6.19 4.40 -4.11
CA ILE A 208 5.26 5.50 -4.33
C ILE A 208 5.09 5.69 -5.84
N PRO A 209 3.85 5.86 -6.35
CA PRO A 209 3.62 6.09 -7.79
C PRO A 209 4.38 7.31 -8.32
N LEU A 210 4.84 7.23 -9.56
CA LEU A 210 5.69 8.26 -10.18
C LEU A 210 5.00 9.64 -10.19
N SER A 211 3.70 9.68 -10.45
CA SER A 211 2.94 10.95 -10.42
C SER A 211 2.89 11.57 -9.01
N GLU A 212 2.94 10.77 -7.95
CA GLU A 212 3.04 11.27 -6.57
C GLU A 212 4.44 11.82 -6.26
N LEU A 213 5.49 11.18 -6.79
CA LEU A 213 6.86 11.71 -6.70
C LEU A 213 7.00 13.03 -7.45
N ILE A 214 6.42 13.15 -8.64
CA ILE A 214 6.42 14.40 -9.43
C ILE A 214 5.61 15.48 -8.72
N LYS A 215 4.43 15.14 -8.17
CA LYS A 215 3.60 16.05 -7.35
C LYS A 215 4.43 16.64 -6.20
N ALA A 216 5.11 15.77 -5.47
CA ALA A 216 6.01 16.08 -4.38
C ALA A 216 7.14 17.02 -4.82
N TYR A 217 7.86 16.62 -5.87
CA TYR A 217 8.97 17.36 -6.45
C TYR A 217 8.58 18.78 -6.89
N LEU A 218 7.47 18.91 -7.64
CA LEU A 218 6.97 20.19 -8.13
C LEU A 218 6.27 21.02 -7.04
N GLY A 219 5.98 20.42 -5.88
CA GLY A 219 5.27 21.09 -4.79
C GLY A 219 3.81 21.41 -5.10
N ILE A 220 3.19 20.63 -5.98
CA ILE A 220 1.80 20.82 -6.40
C ILE A 220 0.87 20.05 -5.46
N LYS A 221 -0.27 20.62 -5.07
CA LYS A 221 -1.18 19.98 -4.10
C LYS A 221 -2.05 18.88 -4.70
N THR A 222 -2.40 18.98 -5.98
CA THR A 222 -3.36 18.08 -6.65
C THR A 222 -2.69 17.21 -7.70
N LEU A 223 -3.00 15.92 -7.71
CA LEU A 223 -2.54 14.97 -8.72
C LEU A 223 -3.13 15.23 -10.11
N TYR A 224 -4.22 16.01 -10.21
CA TYR A 224 -4.88 16.32 -11.48
C TYR A 224 -4.21 17.45 -12.27
N SER A 225 -3.10 18.00 -11.78
CA SER A 225 -2.42 19.11 -12.46
C SER A 225 -1.83 18.69 -13.81
N GLN A 226 -2.15 19.44 -14.86
CA GLN A 226 -1.57 19.23 -16.19
C GLN A 226 -0.04 19.29 -16.19
N THR A 227 0.57 20.09 -15.30
CA THR A 227 2.03 20.17 -15.18
C THR A 227 2.63 18.84 -14.71
N ILE A 228 1.97 18.14 -13.78
CA ILE A 228 2.40 16.81 -13.32
C ILE A 228 2.31 15.83 -14.48
N TRP A 229 1.18 15.83 -15.21
CA TRP A 229 0.96 14.88 -16.30
C TRP A 229 1.84 15.14 -17.51
N LYS A 230 2.19 16.40 -17.79
CA LYS A 230 3.18 16.74 -18.81
C LYS A 230 4.54 16.14 -18.48
N GLU A 231 4.98 16.25 -17.23
CA GLU A 231 6.26 15.68 -16.79
C GLU A 231 6.21 14.16 -16.72
N TYR A 232 5.12 13.59 -16.21
CA TYR A 232 4.88 12.15 -16.19
C TYR A 232 4.95 11.56 -17.60
N ASN A 233 4.17 12.09 -18.54
CA ASN A 233 4.12 11.59 -19.91
C ASN A 233 5.47 11.74 -20.61
N ARG A 234 6.22 12.82 -20.36
CA ARG A 234 7.57 13.00 -20.90
C ARG A 234 8.54 11.90 -20.46
N LEU A 235 8.46 11.48 -19.20
CA LEU A 235 9.26 10.36 -18.70
C LEU A 235 8.81 9.03 -19.29
N ILE A 236 7.49 8.82 -19.41
CA ILE A 236 6.93 7.63 -20.05
C ILE A 236 7.34 7.54 -21.53
N GLU A 237 7.32 8.63 -22.27
CA GLU A 237 7.80 8.69 -23.67
C GLU A 237 9.27 8.30 -23.79
N SER A 238 10.09 8.62 -22.78
CA SER A 238 11.53 8.34 -22.78
C SER A 238 11.87 6.91 -22.34
N PHE A 239 11.08 6.33 -21.43
CA PHE A 239 11.40 5.07 -20.74
C PHE A 239 10.33 3.97 -20.90
N GLY A 240 9.28 4.22 -21.67
CA GLY A 240 8.24 3.26 -22.03
C GLY A 240 7.11 3.13 -21.00
N ASN A 241 7.42 2.84 -19.73
CA ASN A 241 6.38 2.66 -18.70
C ASN A 241 6.86 3.05 -17.29
N GLU A 242 5.89 3.22 -16.38
CA GLU A 242 6.14 3.64 -15.00
C GLU A 242 6.96 2.63 -14.21
N PHE A 243 6.71 1.32 -14.35
CA PHE A 243 7.46 0.31 -13.61
C PHE A 243 8.93 0.28 -14.02
N ASN A 244 9.25 0.41 -15.31
CA ASN A 244 10.62 0.53 -15.77
C ASN A 244 11.33 1.74 -15.11
N ILE A 245 10.65 2.89 -15.03
CA ILE A 245 11.17 4.09 -14.35
C ILE A 245 11.30 3.87 -12.84
N LEU A 246 10.38 3.14 -12.21
CA LEU A 246 10.40 2.91 -10.76
C LEU A 246 11.26 1.73 -10.33
N LEU A 247 11.73 0.88 -11.24
CA LEU A 247 12.44 -0.36 -10.90
C LEU A 247 13.81 -0.49 -11.55
N ASP A 248 13.98 -0.10 -12.82
CA ASP A 248 15.06 -0.65 -13.66
C ASP A 248 15.97 0.42 -14.30
N VAL A 249 15.43 1.55 -14.77
CA VAL A 249 16.21 2.58 -15.50
C VAL A 249 17.39 3.08 -14.66
N SER A 250 18.62 3.16 -15.16
CA SER A 250 19.75 3.62 -14.33
C SER A 250 19.65 5.11 -13.95
N ARG A 251 20.36 5.52 -12.89
CA ARG A 251 20.42 6.94 -12.48
C ARG A 251 20.94 7.82 -13.62
N GLU A 252 21.97 7.35 -14.32
CA GLU A 252 22.61 8.07 -15.42
C GLU A 252 21.63 8.31 -16.58
N GLU A 253 20.80 7.32 -16.92
CA GLU A 253 19.75 7.51 -17.93
C GLU A 253 18.65 8.44 -17.44
N LEU A 254 18.23 8.35 -16.16
CA LEU A 254 17.26 9.28 -15.58
C LEU A 254 17.76 10.72 -15.66
N GLU A 255 19.03 11.00 -15.32
CA GLU A 255 19.61 12.35 -15.31
C GLU A 255 19.78 12.97 -16.71
N LYS A 256 19.68 12.18 -17.80
CA LYS A 256 19.63 12.72 -19.18
C LYS A 256 18.27 13.34 -19.51
N VAL A 257 17.22 12.88 -18.84
CA VAL A 257 15.83 13.26 -19.13
C VAL A 257 15.26 14.11 -18.01
N ALA A 258 15.41 13.73 -16.76
CA ALA A 258 15.00 14.46 -15.57
C ALA A 258 16.19 15.23 -14.97
N ASP A 259 15.90 16.30 -14.23
CA ASP A 259 16.95 16.93 -13.42
C ASP A 259 17.38 16.03 -12.24
N ARG A 260 18.54 16.37 -11.68
CA ARG A 260 19.18 15.60 -10.60
C ARG A 260 18.30 15.41 -9.36
N ASN A 261 17.41 16.37 -9.05
CA ASN A 261 16.58 16.30 -7.85
C ASN A 261 15.43 15.29 -8.04
N LEU A 262 14.79 15.29 -9.21
CA LEU A 262 13.76 14.30 -9.52
C LEU A 262 14.36 12.90 -9.67
N ALA A 263 15.53 12.78 -10.31
CA ALA A 263 16.26 11.52 -10.39
C ALA A 263 16.60 10.98 -8.99
N GLU A 264 17.14 11.82 -8.10
CA GLU A 264 17.42 11.44 -6.70
C GLU A 264 16.17 10.96 -5.97
N LEU A 265 15.04 11.66 -6.14
CA LEU A 265 13.78 11.27 -5.50
C LEU A 265 13.28 9.90 -5.98
N ILE A 266 13.41 9.59 -7.28
CA ILE A 266 13.09 8.27 -7.83
C ILE A 266 14.02 7.20 -7.26
N MET A 267 15.30 7.50 -7.07
CA MET A 267 16.25 6.57 -6.44
C MET A 267 15.92 6.31 -4.97
N LEU A 268 15.57 7.35 -4.19
CA LEU A 268 15.12 7.18 -2.81
C LEU A 268 13.84 6.33 -2.72
N ASN A 269 12.93 6.47 -3.69
CA ASN A 269 11.74 5.64 -3.78
C ASN A 269 12.09 4.16 -4.00
N ARG A 270 12.99 3.87 -4.95
CA ARG A 270 13.48 2.50 -5.24
C ARG A 270 14.11 1.82 -4.04
N GLU A 271 14.81 2.61 -3.23
CA GLU A 271 15.50 2.13 -2.03
C GLU A 271 14.57 2.04 -0.81
N GLY A 272 13.28 2.40 -0.94
CA GLY A 272 12.33 2.42 0.17
C GLY A 272 12.69 3.43 1.26
N LYS A 273 13.44 4.48 0.93
CA LYS A 273 14.00 5.45 1.91
C LYS A 273 13.12 6.70 2.11
N ILE A 274 12.02 6.83 1.38
CA ILE A 274 11.09 7.94 1.58
C ILE A 274 10.31 7.70 2.88
N LYS A 275 10.59 8.53 3.89
CA LYS A 275 9.87 8.49 5.17
C LYS A 275 8.45 8.99 4.97
N ILE A 276 7.53 8.48 5.79
CA ILE A 276 6.12 8.90 5.76
C ILE A 276 5.72 9.29 7.17
N ASN A 277 5.05 10.43 7.29
CA ASN A 277 4.31 10.77 8.49
C ASN A 277 3.02 9.93 8.50
N PRO A 278 2.82 9.04 9.47
CA PRO A 278 1.74 8.08 9.43
C PRO A 278 0.34 8.71 9.41
N GLY A 279 -0.59 8.05 8.74
CA GLY A 279 -2.00 8.37 8.80
C GLY A 279 -2.67 7.81 10.06
N TYR A 280 -3.75 8.46 10.49
CA TYR A 280 -4.49 8.11 11.70
C TYR A 280 -5.93 8.66 11.66
N ASP A 281 -6.87 7.94 12.26
CA ASP A 281 -8.26 8.36 12.48
C ASP A 281 -8.94 9.05 11.27
N GLY A 282 -8.75 8.50 10.06
CA GLY A 282 -9.34 9.01 8.82
C GLY A 282 -8.47 10.01 8.05
N VAL A 283 -7.33 10.42 8.61
CA VAL A 283 -6.35 11.32 8.00
C VAL A 283 -5.28 10.47 7.29
N TYR A 284 -5.07 10.70 5.99
CA TYR A 284 -4.01 10.02 5.24
C TYR A 284 -2.63 10.39 5.75
N GLY A 285 -1.69 9.45 5.67
CA GLY A 285 -0.28 9.73 5.84
C GLY A 285 0.29 10.54 4.67
N GLU A 286 1.41 11.19 4.90
CA GLU A 286 2.07 12.05 3.90
C GLU A 286 3.58 11.75 3.84
N PRO A 287 4.17 11.67 2.64
CA PRO A 287 5.60 11.47 2.50
C PRO A 287 6.35 12.70 3.03
N ILE A 288 7.38 12.45 3.83
CA ILE A 288 8.33 13.45 4.32
C ILE A 288 9.44 13.54 3.27
N LEU A 289 9.34 14.56 2.44
CA LEU A 289 10.30 14.83 1.39
C LEU A 289 11.16 15.97 1.92
N ASP A 290 12.39 15.66 2.31
CA ASP A 290 13.29 16.52 3.09
C ASP A 290 13.30 17.99 2.63
N GLU A 291 13.58 18.88 3.58
CA GLU A 291 13.56 20.35 3.46
C GLU A 291 14.40 20.93 2.30
N LYS A 292 15.29 20.16 1.67
CA LYS A 292 15.97 20.57 0.42
C LYS A 292 14.99 20.82 -0.73
N SER A 293 13.85 20.14 -0.73
CA SER A 293 12.72 20.41 -1.65
C SER A 293 12.10 21.79 -1.39
N GLN A 294 12.21 22.31 -0.15
CA GLN A 294 11.73 23.64 0.22
C GLN A 294 12.75 24.75 -0.09
N GLU A 295 14.05 24.45 -0.10
CA GLU A 295 15.09 25.38 -0.59
C GLU A 295 14.92 25.68 -2.09
N VAL A 296 14.61 24.66 -2.90
CA VAL A 296 14.27 24.83 -4.32
C VAL A 296 12.99 25.68 -4.50
N LYS A 297 12.01 25.54 -3.60
CA LYS A 297 10.81 26.41 -3.57
C LYS A 297 11.13 27.86 -3.21
N ARG A 298 12.11 28.11 -2.34
CA ARG A 298 12.53 29.49 -2.00
C ARG A 298 13.22 30.19 -3.17
N ILE A 299 14.06 29.48 -3.92
CA ILE A 299 14.79 30.07 -5.07
C ILE A 299 13.85 30.41 -6.23
N LYS A 300 12.84 29.57 -6.53
CA LYS A 300 11.86 29.86 -7.59
C LYS A 300 10.87 30.97 -7.23
N ASN A 301 10.57 31.17 -5.95
CA ASN A 301 9.68 32.26 -5.50
C ASN A 301 10.40 33.61 -5.31
N SER A 302 11.74 33.64 -5.23
CA SER A 302 12.49 34.90 -5.09
C SER A 302 12.71 35.65 -6.41
N GLU A 303 12.41 35.05 -7.57
CA GLU A 303 12.58 35.70 -8.89
C GLU A 303 11.30 36.38 -9.41
N GLN A 304 10.18 36.32 -8.68
CA GLN A 304 9.02 37.16 -8.97
C GLN A 304 9.19 38.53 -8.32
N LYS A 305 9.82 39.46 -9.04
CA LYS A 305 9.69 40.88 -8.72
C LYS A 305 8.22 41.27 -8.76
N GLN A 306 7.72 41.85 -7.67
CA GLN A 306 6.38 42.38 -7.61
C GLN A 306 6.23 43.52 -8.63
N LEU A 307 5.06 43.58 -9.27
CA LEU A 307 4.66 44.56 -10.29
C LEU A 307 4.61 46.03 -9.79
N LEU A 308 5.09 46.30 -8.57
CA LEU A 308 5.11 47.62 -7.93
C LEU A 308 6.49 48.32 -8.00
N GLU A 309 7.52 47.68 -8.55
CA GLU A 309 8.82 48.33 -8.81
C GLU A 309 8.90 49.04 -10.19
N PHE A 310 7.79 49.15 -10.92
CA PHE A 310 7.72 49.81 -12.24
C PHE A 310 6.90 51.11 -12.27
N SER A 311 6.60 51.73 -11.13
CA SER A 311 6.09 53.11 -11.09
C SER A 311 7.20 54.08 -10.70
N GLY A 312 8.07 54.39 -11.66
CA GLY A 312 8.88 55.60 -11.62
C GLY A 312 8.05 56.78 -12.13
N LEU A 313 7.51 57.57 -11.20
CA LEU A 313 7.20 58.99 -11.33
C LEU A 313 7.43 59.64 -9.95
#